data_AF-A0A7G9ZBG4-F1
#
_entry.id   AF-A0A7G9ZBG4-F1
#
_cell.length_a   1.000
_cell.length_b   1.000
_cell.length_c   1.000
_cell.angle_alpha   90.00
_cell.angle_beta   90.00
_cell.angle_gamma   90.00
#
_symmetry.space_group_name_H-M   'P 1'
#
loop_
_entity.id
_entity.type
_entity.pdbx_description
1 polymer ?
#
loop_
_entity_poly.entity_id
_entity_poly.type
_entity_poly.pdbx_seq_one_letter_code
_entity_poly.pdbx_strand_id
1 'polypeptide(L)' 'MDKRELSIVVILVFSLFIAFSVLPSVQASTFYVPDGYETIQAAVEAASHGDTIIVRDGMYIENIDIKQELNYSV' A
#
# COMPACT_ATOMS: atom_id res chain seq x y z
N MET A 1 23.14 -27.09 -27.21
CA MET A 1 23.44 -25.87 -26.42
C MET A 1 24.79 -26.09 -25.76
N ASP A 2 25.74 -25.20 -25.96
CA ASP A 2 27.07 -25.35 -25.39
C ASP A 2 27.11 -24.82 -23.94
N LYS A 3 28.23 -25.04 -23.25
CA LYS A 3 28.39 -24.64 -21.83
C LYS A 3 28.42 -23.12 -21.63
N ARG A 4 28.75 -22.33 -22.66
CA ARG A 4 28.80 -20.85 -22.58
C ARG A 4 27.39 -20.27 -22.70
N GLU A 5 26.58 -20.79 -23.62
CA GLU A 5 25.16 -20.44 -23.76
C GLU A 5 24.37 -20.82 -22.50
N LEU A 6 24.64 -22.00 -21.91
CA LEU A 6 23.98 -22.42 -20.66
C LEU A 6 24.29 -21.47 -19.49
N SER A 7 25.56 -21.05 -19.33
CA SER A 7 25.95 -20.11 -18.28
C SER A 7 25.30 -18.73 -18.45
N ILE A 8 25.19 -18.23 -19.69
CA ILE A 8 24.52 -16.95 -19.98
C ILE A 8 23.02 -17.05 -19.62
N VAL A 9 22.34 -18.12 -20.04
CA VAL A 9 20.92 -18.33 -19.72
C VAL A 9 20.69 -18.41 -18.21
N VAL A 10 21.55 -19.11 -17.47
CA VAL A 10 21.44 -19.21 -16.00
C VAL A 10 21.60 -17.84 -15.34
N ILE A 11 22.58 -17.04 -15.77
CA ILE A 11 22.79 -15.69 -15.23
C ILE A 11 21.60 -14.78 -15.54
N LEU A 12 21.05 -14.85 -16.75
CA LEU A 12 19.88 -14.05 -17.14
C LEU A 12 18.64 -14.43 -16.34
N VAL A 13 18.38 -15.71 -16.14
CA VAL A 13 17.25 -16.19 -15.33
C VAL A 13 17.42 -15.78 -13.86
N PHE A 14 18.64 -15.89 -13.32
CA PHE A 14 18.92 -15.47 -11.95
C PHE A 14 18.78 -13.95 -11.77
N SER A 15 19.25 -13.17 -12.75
CA SER A 15 19.07 -11.71 -12.77
C SER A 15 17.60 -11.30 -12.86
N LEU A 16 16.79 -12.03 -13.64
CA LEU A 16 15.35 -11.78 -13.76
C LEU A 16 14.61 -12.12 -12.46
N PHE A 17 15.00 -13.21 -11.79
CA PHE A 17 14.43 -13.62 -10.52
C PHE A 17 14.72 -12.63 -9.39
N ILE A 18 15.95 -12.09 -9.35
CA ILE A 18 16.29 -11.01 -8.41
C ILE A 18 15.46 -9.77 -8.69
N ALA A 19 15.34 -9.34 -9.96
CA ALA A 19 14.54 -8.17 -10.34
C ALA A 19 13.06 -8.31 -9.95
N PHE A 20 12.49 -9.52 -10.05
CA PHE A 20 11.10 -9.79 -9.69
C PHE A 20 10.86 -9.84 -8.16
N SER A 21 11.89 -10.16 -7.37
CA SER A 21 11.78 -10.28 -5.91
C SER A 21 11.75 -8.94 -5.17
N VAL A 22 12.01 -7.81 -5.85
CA VAL A 22 12.04 -6.46 -5.25
C VAL A 22 10.73 -5.68 -5.47
N LEU A 23 9.65 -6.34 -5.87
CA LEU A 23 8.37 -5.64 -5.98
C LEU A 23 7.86 -5.25 -4.58
N PRO A 24 7.60 -3.95 -4.32
CA PRO A 24 7.02 -3.54 -3.06
C PRO A 24 5.62 -4.14 -2.92
N SER A 25 5.37 -4.84 -1.81
CA SER A 25 4.02 -5.31 -1.46
C SER A 25 3.21 -4.13 -0.91
N VAL A 26 2.15 -3.73 -1.60
CA VAL A 26 1.19 -2.75 -1.07
C VAL A 26 0.31 -3.47 -0.06
N GLN A 27 0.53 -3.22 1.23
CA GLN A 27 -0.34 -3.70 2.31
C GLN A 27 -1.17 -2.53 2.82
N ALA A 28 -2.46 -2.79 3.06
CA ALA A 28 -3.34 -1.86 3.75
C ALA A 28 -2.78 -1.48 5.13
N SER A 29 -2.75 -0.19 5.42
CA SER A 29 -2.32 0.37 6.69
C SER A 29 -3.51 0.55 7.64
N THR A 30 -3.22 0.54 8.94
CA THR A 30 -4.22 0.85 9.97
C THR A 30 -3.85 2.14 10.68
N PHE A 31 -4.75 3.12 10.65
CA PHE A 31 -4.60 4.41 11.32
C PHE A 31 -5.45 4.45 12.57
N TYR A 32 -4.94 5.08 13.63
CA TYR A 32 -5.61 5.18 14.91
C TYR A 32 -5.87 6.65 15.24
N VAL A 33 -7.08 6.95 15.70
CA VAL A 33 -7.46 8.27 16.19
C VAL A 33 -7.83 8.14 17.67
N PRO A 34 -7.25 8.93 18.59
CA PRO A 34 -6.34 10.06 18.34
C PRO A 34 -4.84 9.70 18.30
N ASP A 35 -4.48 8.45 18.59
CA ASP A 35 -3.08 8.06 18.88
C ASP A 35 -2.10 8.27 17.72
N GLY A 36 -2.55 8.09 16.48
CA GLY A 36 -1.75 8.28 15.26
C GLY A 36 -2.08 9.58 14.53
N TYR A 37 -3.34 9.99 14.56
CA TYR A 37 -3.83 11.25 14.00
C TYR A 37 -4.75 11.92 15.01
N GLU A 38 -4.54 13.21 15.27
CA GLU A 38 -5.32 13.96 16.27
C GLU A 38 -6.81 14.10 15.91
N THR A 39 -7.15 14.08 14.61
CA THR A 39 -8.51 14.26 14.10
C THR A 39 -8.89 13.15 13.13
N ILE A 40 -10.20 12.93 12.97
CA ILE A 40 -10.71 11.93 12.01
C ILE A 40 -10.41 12.40 10.58
N GLN A 41 -10.56 13.68 10.29
CA GLN A 41 -10.29 14.23 8.95
C GLN A 41 -8.82 14.04 8.53
N ALA A 42 -7.86 14.21 9.44
CA ALA A 42 -6.45 13.99 9.12
C ALA A 42 -6.15 12.53 8.77
N ALA A 43 -6.80 11.58 9.46
CA ALA A 43 -6.69 10.16 9.13
C ALA A 43 -7.32 9.86 7.76
N VAL A 44 -8.46 10.49 7.42
CA VAL A 44 -9.12 10.34 6.11
C VAL A 44 -8.24 10.87 4.97
N GLU A 45 -7.60 12.03 5.15
CA GLU A 45 -6.72 12.62 4.14
C GLU A 45 -5.45 11.80 3.90
N ALA A 46 -4.98 11.07 4.91
CA ALA A 46 -3.83 10.18 4.78
C ALA A 46 -4.19 8.80 4.20
N ALA A 47 -5.46 8.38 4.29
CA ALA A 47 -5.89 7.03 3.97
C ALA A 47 -5.94 6.78 2.46
N SER A 48 -5.27 5.72 2.05
CA SER A 48 -5.36 5.16 0.70
C SER A 48 -6.43 4.08 0.61
N HIS A 49 -6.76 3.67 -0.61
CA HIS A 49 -7.73 2.60 -0.81
C HIS A 49 -7.28 1.30 -0.12
N GLY A 50 -8.17 0.73 0.70
CA GLY A 50 -7.91 -0.47 1.48
C GLY A 50 -7.42 -0.21 2.90
N ASP A 51 -6.99 1.01 3.23
CA ASP A 51 -6.60 1.36 4.60
C ASP A 51 -7.80 1.33 5.56
N THR A 52 -7.52 1.14 6.85
CA THR A 52 -8.54 1.11 7.90
C THR A 52 -8.26 2.19 8.94
N ILE A 53 -9.27 2.99 9.26
CA ILE A 53 -9.21 3.99 10.34
C ILE A 53 -9.96 3.45 11.56
N ILE A 54 -9.27 3.31 12.69
CA ILE A 54 -9.83 2.90 13.98
C ILE A 54 -9.93 4.13 14.87
N VAL A 55 -11.16 4.55 15.17
CA VAL A 55 -11.45 5.68 16.06
C VAL A 55 -11.71 5.14 17.47
N ARG A 56 -10.95 5.61 18.46
CA ARG A 56 -11.18 5.27 19.87
C ARG A 56 -12.42 5.97 20.41
N ASP A 57 -13.01 5.39 21.46
CA ASP A 57 -14.16 5.94 22.15
C ASP A 57 -13.93 7.41 22.57
N GLY A 58 -14.86 8.27 22.18
CA GLY A 58 -14.77 9.71 22.41
C GLY A 58 -15.83 10.48 21.63
N MET A 59 -15.97 11.77 21.93
CA MET A 59 -16.81 12.68 21.16
C MET A 59 -15.92 13.52 20.25
N TYR A 60 -16.12 13.39 18.94
CA TYR A 60 -15.41 14.15 17.90
C TYR A 60 -16.43 15.00 17.17
N ILE A 61 -16.31 16.33 17.29
CA ILE A 61 -17.20 17.29 16.62
C ILE A 61 -16.43 17.85 15.42
N GLU A 62 -16.57 17.18 14.28
CA GLU A 62 -15.84 17.47 13.04
C GLU A 62 -16.77 17.36 11.83
N ASN A 63 -16.47 18.11 10.78
CA ASN A 63 -17.07 17.91 9.47
C ASN A 63 -16.12 17.03 8.64
N ILE A 64 -16.57 15.85 8.24
CA ILE A 64 -15.74 14.90 7.48
C ILE A 64 -16.03 15.03 5.98
N ASP A 65 -14.96 15.23 5.20
CA ASP A 65 -15.01 15.30 3.74
C ASP A 65 -14.28 14.07 3.16
N ILE A 66 -15.05 13.17 2.53
CA ILE A 66 -14.53 11.93 1.94
C ILE A 66 -14.32 12.14 0.44
N LYS A 67 -13.10 12.53 0.07
CA LYS A 67 -12.68 12.66 -1.34
C LYS A 67 -11.98 11.38 -1.81
N GLN A 68 -12.73 10.32 -2.07
CA GLN A 68 -12.18 9.18 -2.82
C GLN A 68 -12.58 9.27 -4.29
N GLU A 69 -11.61 9.18 -5.19
CA GLU A 69 -11.89 8.92 -6.60
C GLU A 69 -12.59 7.57 -6.71
N LEU A 70 -13.86 7.58 -7.06
CA LEU A 70 -14.64 6.37 -7.27
C LEU A 70 -14.26 5.76 -8.61
N ASN A 71 -13.21 4.93 -8.63
CA ASN A 71 -12.92 4.08 -9.79
C ASN A 71 -13.90 2.91 -9.82
N TYR A 72 -15.03 3.10 -10.50
CA TYR A 72 -15.90 2.00 -10.92
C TYR A 72 -15.44 1.47 -12.28
N SER A 73 -14.95 0.23 -12.32
CA SER A 73 -14.81 -0.52 -13.58
C SER A 73 -16.09 -1.31 -13.80
N VAL A 74 -16.80 -1.01 -14.90
CA VAL A 74 -17.92 -1.81 -15.43
C VAL A 74 -17.42 -2.99 -16.24
#